data_AF-A0A820V6G7-F1
#
_entry.id   AF-A0A820V6G7-F1
#
_cell.length_a   1.000
_cell.length_b   1.000
_cell.length_c   1.000
_cell.angle_alpha   90.00
_cell.angle_beta   90.00
_cell.angle_gamma   90.00
#
_symmetry.space_group_name_H-M   'P 1'
#
loop_
_entity.id
_entity.type
_entity.pdbx_description
1 polymer ?
#
loop_
_entity_poly.entity_id
_entity_poly.type
_entity_poly.pdbx_seq_one_letter_code
_entity_poly.pdbx_strand_id
1 'polypeptide(L)'
;MRRKCLVKKNIFLITFENGGSQYSQATPSRFNFSTTYKQKFEPQTLDGSFSFINSIHDDFNGEWHTNAKHHTDDPGGYMFIVNTDEKPGQFYNGTVSNLCVGLHYELSVYLANLMSVPATIKPNVRFEVRSLSPENQLLAQLSSG
;
A
#
# COMPACT_ATOMS: atom_id res chain seq x y z
N MET A 1 23.80 4.83 29.98
CA MET A 1 22.71 3.83 30.01
C MET A 1 22.54 3.24 28.63
N ARG A 2 22.76 1.93 28.44
CA ARG A 2 22.42 1.25 27.16
C ARG A 2 20.91 1.04 27.14
N ARG A 3 20.18 1.72 26.23
CA ARG A 3 18.77 1.40 26.01
C ARG A 3 18.70 -0.05 25.53
N LYS A 4 18.00 -0.90 26.28
CA LYS A 4 17.78 -2.29 25.91
C LYS A 4 16.92 -2.27 24.63
N CYS A 5 17.42 -2.88 23.56
CA CYS A 5 16.61 -3.08 22.36
C CYS A 5 15.47 -4.02 22.71
N LEU A 6 14.22 -3.55 22.62
CA LEU A 6 13.03 -4.39 22.77
C LEU A 6 12.60 -4.83 21.37
N VAL A 7 12.87 -6.09 21.04
CA VAL A 7 12.44 -6.69 19.78
C VAL A 7 10.92 -6.86 19.83
N LYS A 8 10.20 -6.12 18.98
CA LYS A 8 8.76 -6.30 18.79
C LYS A 8 8.54 -7.35 17.71
N LYS A 9 7.48 -8.15 17.86
CA LYS A 9 7.04 -9.13 16.85
C LYS A 9 6.74 -8.45 15.51
N ASN A 10 6.00 -7.34 15.54
CA ASN A 10 5.74 -6.48 14.39
C ASN A 10 6.16 -5.05 14.73
N ILE A 11 6.94 -4.42 13.85
CA ILE A 11 7.35 -3.02 14.00
C ILE A 11 6.22 -2.10 13.57
N PHE A 12 5.53 -2.47 12.48
CA PHE A 12 4.28 -1.90 12.04
C PHE A 12 3.45 -2.95 11.32
N LEU A 13 2.15 -2.70 11.20
CA LEU A 13 1.18 -3.48 10.42
C LEU A 13 0.14 -2.49 9.90
N ILE A 14 -0.15 -2.54 8.60
CA ILE A 14 -1.17 -1.70 7.96
C ILE A 14 -2.22 -2.61 7.36
N THR A 15 -3.44 -2.53 7.86
CA THR A 15 -4.61 -3.27 7.35
C THR A 15 -5.66 -2.34 6.75
N PHE A 16 -5.40 -1.02 6.74
CA PHE A 16 -6.35 0.05 6.36
C PHE A 16 -7.68 0.07 7.14
N GLU A 17 -7.77 -0.72 8.22
CA GLU A 17 -8.95 -0.87 9.08
C GLU A 17 -10.15 -1.46 8.32
N ASN A 18 -11.33 -1.41 8.95
CA ASN A 18 -12.58 -1.89 8.38
C ASN A 18 -13.72 -0.88 8.62
N GLY A 19 -14.83 -1.07 7.91
CA GLY A 19 -16.03 -0.28 8.10
C GLY A 19 -17.21 -0.77 7.28
N GLY A 20 -18.39 -0.24 7.58
CA GLY A 20 -19.64 -0.57 6.88
C GLY A 20 -19.86 0.22 5.58
N SER A 21 -19.19 1.36 5.42
CA SER A 21 -19.23 2.15 4.19
C SER A 21 -18.31 1.54 3.13
N GLN A 22 -18.61 1.74 1.84
CA GLN A 22 -17.76 1.21 0.78
C GLN A 22 -16.35 1.81 0.77
N TYR A 23 -16.21 3.06 1.22
CA TYR A 23 -14.95 3.78 1.29
C TYR A 23 -14.68 4.36 2.69
N SER A 24 -13.41 4.49 3.03
CA SER A 24 -12.95 5.06 4.31
C SER A 24 -12.67 6.56 4.21
N GLN A 25 -12.86 7.26 5.32
CA GLN A 25 -12.44 8.66 5.51
C GLN A 25 -11.01 8.78 6.06
N ALA A 26 -10.33 7.66 6.30
CA ALA A 26 -8.93 7.64 6.71
C ALA A 26 -8.02 8.26 5.65
N THR A 27 -7.00 8.99 6.06
CA THR A 27 -5.94 9.53 5.19
C THR A 27 -4.65 8.74 5.36
N PRO A 28 -3.70 8.78 4.40
CA PRO A 28 -2.40 8.11 4.52
C PRO A 28 -1.64 8.40 5.82
N SER A 29 -1.78 9.62 6.36
CA SER A 29 -1.20 10.01 7.65
C SER A 29 -1.69 9.16 8.83
N ARG A 30 -2.92 8.62 8.77
CA ARG A 30 -3.44 7.69 9.79
C ARG A 30 -2.60 6.41 9.88
N PHE A 31 -2.00 6.01 8.76
CA PHE A 31 -1.17 4.81 8.63
C PHE A 31 0.33 5.15 8.50
N ASN A 32 0.72 6.39 8.80
CA ASN A 32 2.11 6.87 8.78
C ASN A 32 2.84 6.73 7.44
N PHE A 33 2.13 6.94 6.33
CA PHE A 33 2.76 7.00 5.01
C PHE A 33 2.28 8.20 4.19
N SER A 34 3.04 8.51 3.14
CA SER A 34 2.67 9.46 2.09
C SER A 34 2.67 8.79 0.72
N THR A 35 1.99 9.41 -0.22
CA THR A 35 1.87 8.95 -1.61
C THR A 35 1.81 10.14 -2.54
N THR A 36 2.20 9.95 -3.80
CA THR A 36 2.04 10.97 -4.85
C THR A 36 0.64 10.97 -5.48
N TYR A 37 -0.16 9.93 -5.23
CA TYR A 37 -1.50 9.81 -5.80
C TYR A 37 -2.51 10.70 -5.05
N LYS A 38 -3.48 11.25 -5.77
CA LYS A 38 -4.52 12.09 -5.17
C LYS A 38 -5.58 11.21 -4.48
N GLN A 39 -5.83 11.45 -3.20
CA GLN A 39 -6.91 10.74 -2.51
C GLN A 39 -8.29 11.15 -3.04
N LYS A 40 -9.15 10.15 -3.20
CA LYS A 40 -10.59 10.29 -3.39
C LYS A 40 -11.32 9.74 -2.15
N PHE A 41 -12.41 10.38 -1.80
CA PHE A 41 -13.33 9.95 -0.74
C PHE A 41 -14.62 9.43 -1.37
N GLU A 42 -14.46 8.53 -2.33
CA GLU A 42 -15.53 7.86 -3.07
C GLU A 42 -15.03 6.48 -3.52
N PRO A 43 -15.92 5.53 -3.82
CA PRO A 43 -15.52 4.21 -4.30
C PRO A 43 -14.78 4.26 -5.64
N GLN A 44 -15.15 5.19 -6.51
CA GLN A 44 -14.56 5.33 -7.84
C GLN A 44 -13.16 5.94 -7.79
N THR A 45 -12.26 5.36 -8.57
CA THR A 45 -10.91 5.88 -8.77
C THR A 45 -10.69 6.32 -10.22
N LEU A 46 -10.13 7.51 -10.39
CA LEU A 46 -9.68 8.04 -11.68
C LEU A 46 -8.15 7.91 -11.80
N ASP A 47 -7.64 8.05 -13.02
CA ASP A 47 -6.20 8.04 -13.29
C ASP A 47 -5.45 9.01 -12.36
N GLY A 48 -4.35 8.53 -11.76
CA GLY A 48 -3.54 9.31 -10.83
C GLY A 48 -4.16 9.46 -9.44
N SER A 49 -5.17 8.67 -9.09
CA SER A 49 -5.86 8.74 -7.79
C SER A 49 -5.93 7.42 -7.05
N PHE A 50 -6.30 7.51 -5.76
CA PHE A 50 -6.50 6.34 -4.91
C PHE A 50 -7.68 6.52 -3.98
N SER A 51 -8.21 5.39 -3.50
CA SER A 51 -9.21 5.32 -2.43
C SER A 51 -8.89 4.16 -1.48
N PHE A 52 -9.38 4.27 -0.24
CA PHE A 52 -9.46 3.13 0.67
C PHE A 52 -10.86 2.54 0.58
N ILE A 53 -11.01 1.35 -0.01
CA ILE A 53 -12.33 0.74 -0.29
C ILE A 53 -12.40 -0.71 0.17
N ASN A 54 -13.55 -1.16 0.65
CA ASN A 54 -13.74 -2.54 1.15
C ASN A 54 -14.41 -3.48 0.13
N SER A 55 -14.92 -2.92 -0.97
CA SER A 55 -15.37 -3.66 -2.14
C SER A 55 -15.02 -2.86 -3.40
N ILE A 56 -14.48 -3.56 -4.40
CA ILE A 56 -14.02 -2.96 -5.65
C ILE A 56 -15.25 -2.45 -6.43
N HIS A 57 -15.26 -1.15 -6.74
CA HIS A 57 -16.27 -0.58 -7.63
C HIS A 57 -15.96 -1.00 -9.07
N ASP A 58 -17.00 -1.18 -9.88
CA ASP A 58 -16.82 -1.49 -11.29
C ASP A 58 -16.52 -0.22 -12.10
N ASP A 59 -15.32 0.34 -11.88
CA ASP A 59 -14.88 1.59 -12.51
C ASP A 59 -14.73 1.47 -14.04
N PHE A 60 -14.60 0.25 -14.57
CA PHE A 60 -14.25 -0.02 -15.97
C PHE A 60 -15.13 -1.11 -16.63
N ASN A 61 -16.44 -1.10 -16.39
CA ASN A 61 -17.41 -1.95 -17.12
C ASN A 61 -17.05 -3.46 -17.19
N GLY A 62 -16.57 -4.03 -16.08
CA GLY A 62 -16.22 -5.44 -15.95
C GLY A 62 -14.75 -5.76 -16.25
N GLU A 63 -13.93 -4.76 -16.58
CA GLU A 63 -12.50 -4.98 -16.78
C GLU A 63 -11.75 -5.20 -15.47
N TRP A 64 -12.32 -4.84 -14.32
CA TRP A 64 -11.71 -5.06 -13.00
C TRP A 64 -12.23 -6.33 -12.34
N HIS A 65 -11.39 -6.99 -11.55
CA HIS A 65 -11.78 -8.09 -10.68
C HIS A 65 -12.62 -7.60 -9.49
N THR A 66 -13.90 -7.30 -9.71
CA THR A 66 -14.80 -6.66 -8.72
C THR A 66 -15.23 -7.55 -7.55
N ASN A 67 -15.21 -8.88 -7.73
CA ASN A 67 -15.63 -9.85 -6.72
C ASN A 67 -14.51 -10.30 -5.77
N ALA A 68 -13.32 -9.72 -5.86
CA ALA A 68 -12.21 -10.09 -4.99
C ALA A 68 -12.46 -9.59 -3.56
N LYS A 69 -12.27 -10.48 -2.58
CA LYS A 69 -12.19 -10.09 -1.16
C LYS A 69 -10.77 -9.60 -0.86
N HIS A 70 -10.63 -8.72 0.12
CA HIS A 70 -9.30 -8.35 0.63
C HIS A 70 -8.65 -9.53 1.39
N HIS A 71 -7.35 -9.45 1.62
CA HIS A 71 -6.52 -10.55 2.09
C HIS A 71 -6.61 -10.87 3.61
N THR A 72 -7.31 -10.06 4.42
CA THR A 72 -7.27 -10.16 5.89
C THR A 72 -8.44 -10.92 6.52
N ASP A 73 -9.29 -11.57 5.73
CA ASP A 73 -10.51 -12.31 6.18
C ASP A 73 -11.49 -11.51 7.07
N ASP A 74 -11.27 -10.20 7.22
CA ASP A 74 -12.05 -9.23 8.02
C ASP A 74 -13.27 -8.67 7.25
N PRO A 75 -14.52 -8.99 7.59
CA PRO A 75 -15.68 -8.42 6.90
C PRO A 75 -15.64 -6.87 6.89
N GLY A 76 -15.65 -6.27 5.69
CA GLY A 76 -15.59 -4.82 5.52
C GLY A 76 -14.19 -4.21 5.64
N GLY A 77 -13.13 -5.02 5.66
CA GLY A 77 -11.74 -4.55 5.62
C GLY A 77 -11.43 -3.73 4.36
N TYR A 78 -10.82 -2.57 4.55
CA TYR A 78 -10.46 -1.68 3.46
C TYR A 78 -9.17 -2.13 2.76
N MET A 79 -9.07 -1.79 1.49
CA MET A 79 -7.90 -1.98 0.63
C MET A 79 -7.44 -0.62 0.11
N PHE A 80 -6.13 -0.48 -0.07
CA PHE A 80 -5.55 0.66 -0.77
C PHE A 80 -5.55 0.40 -2.27
N ILE A 81 -6.55 0.97 -2.96
CA ILE A 81 -6.67 0.84 -4.42
C ILE A 81 -6.15 2.10 -5.08
N VAL A 82 -5.27 1.92 -6.06
CA VAL A 82 -4.66 2.98 -6.84
C VAL A 82 -4.95 2.75 -8.30
N ASN A 83 -5.56 3.74 -8.94
CA ASN A 83 -5.68 3.80 -10.38
C ASN A 83 -4.53 4.67 -10.91
N THR A 84 -3.53 4.02 -11.51
CA THR A 84 -2.33 4.70 -12.00
C THR A 84 -2.56 5.36 -13.34
N ASP A 85 -2.07 6.59 -13.52
CA ASP A 85 -1.97 7.20 -14.85
C ASP A 85 -0.74 6.64 -15.61
N GLU A 86 -0.47 7.16 -16.82
CA GLU A 86 0.70 6.76 -17.62
C GLU A 86 2.05 7.08 -16.95
N LYS A 87 2.08 7.89 -15.87
CA LYS A 87 3.29 8.28 -15.17
C LYS A 87 3.41 7.48 -13.86
N PRO A 88 4.46 6.65 -13.71
CA PRO A 88 4.68 5.93 -12.47
C PRO A 88 4.76 6.89 -11.27
N GLY A 89 3.97 6.60 -10.23
CA GLY A 89 3.94 7.33 -8.97
C GLY A 89 4.47 6.50 -7.80
N GLN A 90 4.60 7.15 -6.65
CA GLN A 90 4.95 6.49 -5.40
C GLN A 90 3.67 6.10 -4.65
N PHE A 91 3.33 4.81 -4.69
CA PHE A 91 2.20 4.25 -3.96
C PHE A 91 2.32 4.46 -2.44
N TYR A 92 3.51 4.22 -1.89
CA TYR A 92 3.76 4.24 -0.46
C TYR A 92 5.16 4.78 -0.16
N ASN A 93 5.24 5.69 0.83
CA ASN A 93 6.48 6.12 1.45
C ASN A 93 6.26 6.31 2.95
N GLY A 94 6.82 5.39 3.73
CA GLY A 94 6.71 5.39 5.17
C GLY A 94 8.09 5.32 5.81
N THR A 95 8.26 5.97 6.95
CA THR A 95 9.48 5.90 7.75
C THR A 95 9.31 4.88 8.86
N VAL A 96 10.19 3.87 8.89
CA VAL A 96 10.22 2.89 9.97
C VAL A 96 11.28 3.31 10.99
N SER A 97 10.86 3.50 12.25
CA SER A 97 11.72 3.90 13.36
C SER A 97 11.86 2.79 14.39
N ASN A 98 12.73 2.98 15.38
CA ASN A 98 13.00 2.01 16.46
C ASN A 98 13.59 0.68 15.97
N LEU A 99 14.32 0.70 14.86
CA LEU A 99 15.13 -0.42 14.42
C LEU A 99 16.37 -0.56 15.31
N CYS A 100 16.71 -1.79 15.64
CA CYS A 100 17.94 -2.17 16.31
C CYS A 100 18.98 -2.70 15.32
N VAL A 101 20.23 -2.34 15.58
CA VAL A 101 21.41 -2.81 14.85
C VAL A 101 21.63 -4.31 15.12
N GLY A 102 22.05 -5.06 14.09
CA GLY A 102 22.36 -6.48 14.19
C GLY A 102 21.16 -7.42 14.09
N LEU A 103 19.99 -6.91 13.71
CA LEU A 103 18.79 -7.72 13.43
C LEU A 103 18.48 -7.72 11.94
N HIS A 104 17.89 -8.82 11.48
CA HIS A 104 17.27 -8.93 10.17
C HIS A 104 15.80 -8.51 10.27
N TYR A 105 15.35 -7.71 9.31
CA TYR A 105 13.97 -7.27 9.20
C TYR A 105 13.39 -7.78 7.89
N GLU A 106 12.13 -8.18 7.94
CA GLU A 106 11.35 -8.59 6.77
C GLU A 106 10.23 -7.57 6.54
N LEU A 107 10.00 -7.25 5.27
CA LEU A 107 8.83 -6.53 4.81
C LEU A 107 8.00 -7.48 3.95
N SER A 108 6.75 -7.68 4.32
CA SER A 108 5.80 -8.51 3.59
C SER A 108 4.59 -7.67 3.21
N VAL A 109 4.15 -7.77 1.95
CA VAL A 109 3.00 -7.03 1.43
C VAL A 109 2.16 -7.95 0.56
N TYR A 110 0.85 -7.73 0.53
CA TYR A 110 -0.05 -8.34 -0.43
C TYR A 110 -0.40 -7.30 -1.50
N LEU A 111 -0.15 -7.64 -2.75
CA LEU A 111 -0.42 -6.80 -3.92
C LEU A 111 -1.13 -7.65 -4.98
N ALA A 112 -2.15 -7.08 -5.60
CA ALA A 112 -2.88 -7.71 -6.70
C ALA A 112 -3.04 -6.71 -7.85
N ASN A 113 -2.95 -7.20 -9.08
CA ASN A 113 -3.41 -6.46 -10.24
C ASN A 113 -4.93 -6.63 -10.36
N LEU A 114 -5.67 -5.52 -10.38
CA LEU A 114 -7.13 -5.57 -10.50
C LEU A 114 -7.60 -5.82 -11.93
N MET A 115 -6.75 -5.57 -12.92
CA MET A 115 -7.09 -5.70 -14.32
C MET A 115 -7.29 -7.17 -14.72
N SER A 116 -8.51 -7.51 -15.16
CA SER A 116 -8.89 -8.86 -15.61
C SER A 116 -8.61 -9.09 -17.10
N VAL A 117 -8.43 -8.01 -17.87
CA VAL A 117 -8.19 -8.07 -19.32
C VAL A 117 -6.69 -8.26 -19.61
N PRO A 118 -6.32 -9.29 -20.42
CA PRO A 118 -4.91 -9.69 -20.61
C PRO A 118 -4.08 -8.75 -21.51
N ALA A 119 -4.70 -7.91 -22.34
CA ALA A 119 -4.02 -7.06 -23.33
C ALA A 119 -3.66 -5.67 -22.77
N THR A 120 -3.12 -5.61 -21.54
CA THR A 120 -2.91 -4.38 -20.77
C THR A 120 -1.50 -4.29 -20.21
N ILE A 121 -1.10 -3.08 -19.80
CA ILE A 121 0.20 -2.84 -19.16
C ILE A 121 0.15 -3.45 -17.76
N LYS A 122 1.01 -4.45 -17.50
CA LYS A 122 1.12 -5.04 -16.17
C LYS A 122 1.90 -4.11 -15.24
N PRO A 123 1.44 -3.92 -13.99
CA PRO A 123 2.17 -3.11 -13.03
C PRO A 123 3.48 -3.78 -12.65
N ASN A 124 4.59 -3.04 -12.78
CA ASN A 124 5.88 -3.41 -12.20
C ASN A 124 6.14 -2.50 -10.98
N VAL A 125 5.87 -3.04 -9.80
CA VAL A 125 6.03 -2.31 -8.54
C VAL A 125 7.44 -2.54 -8.01
N ARG A 126 8.16 -1.43 -7.77
CA ARG A 126 9.48 -1.42 -7.16
C ARG A 126 9.38 -1.06 -5.69
N PHE A 127 9.87 -1.96 -4.85
CA PHE A 127 10.05 -1.77 -3.42
C PHE A 127 11.49 -1.34 -3.16
N GLU A 128 11.68 -0.30 -2.36
CA GLU A 128 12.98 0.19 -1.94
C GLU A 128 12.99 0.41 -0.43
N VAL A 129 14.05 -0.06 0.22
CA VAL A 129 14.37 0.30 1.60
C VAL A 129 15.60 1.18 1.56
N ARG A 130 15.49 2.39 2.11
CA ARG A 130 16.56 3.39 2.12
C ARG A 130 16.91 3.85 3.52
N SER A 131 18.17 4.23 3.70
CA SER A 131 18.66 4.90 4.90
C SER A 131 18.05 6.29 5.02
N LEU A 132 17.78 6.73 6.26
CA LEU A 132 17.39 8.11 6.57
C LEU A 132 18.61 9.05 6.73
N SER A 133 19.82 8.55 6.49
CA SER A 133 21.01 9.40 6.45
C SER A 133 20.91 10.40 5.29
N PRO A 134 21.64 11.53 5.34
CA PRO A 134 21.59 12.54 4.27
C PRO A 134 21.86 12.00 2.86
N GLU A 135 22.61 10.90 2.76
CA GLU A 135 22.97 10.24 1.50
C GLU A 135 21.83 9.39 0.92
N ASN A 136 20.74 9.16 1.67
CA ASN A 136 19.55 8.38 1.26
C ASN A 136 19.91 7.02 0.61
N GLN A 137 20.89 6.34 1.21
CA GLN A 137 21.50 5.13 0.67
C GLN A 137 20.44 4.03 0.45
N LEU A 138 20.43 3.41 -0.72
CA LEU A 138 19.64 2.21 -1.00
C LEU A 138 20.21 1.01 -0.23
N LEU A 139 19.40 0.38 0.61
CA LEU A 139 19.77 -0.77 1.43
C LEU A 139 19.27 -2.08 0.85
N ALA A 140 18.06 -2.09 0.29
CA ALA A 140 17.46 -3.25 -0.37
C ALA A 140 16.45 -2.81 -1.43
N GLN A 141 16.27 -3.63 -2.45
CA GLN A 141 15.29 -3.42 -3.52
C GLN A 141 14.68 -4.76 -3.97
N LEU A 142 13.41 -4.72 -4.35
CA LEU A 142 12.72 -5.80 -5.03
C LEU A 142 11.78 -5.22 -6.11
N SER A 143 11.68 -5.86 -7.26
CA SER A 143 10.67 -5.53 -8.29
C SER A 143 9.73 -6.70 -8.46
N SER A 144 8.44 -6.44 -8.70
CA SER A 144 7.43 -7.48 -8.89
C SER A 144 7.55 -8.22 -10.23
N GLY A 145 8.29 -7.67 -11.20
CA GLY A 145 8.45 -8.22 -12.54
C GLY A 145 7.91 -7.30 -13.62
#